data_AF-A0A151S866-F1
#
_entry.id   AF-A0A151S866-F1
#
_cell.length_a   1.000
_cell.length_b   1.000
_cell.length_c   1.000
_cell.angle_alpha   90.00
_cell.angle_beta   90.00
_cell.angle_gamma   90.00
#
_symmetry.space_group_name_H-M   'P 1'
#
loop_
_entity.id
_entity.type
_entity.pdbx_description
1 polymer ?
#
loop_
_entity_poly.entity_id
_entity_poly.type
_entity_poly.pdbx_seq_one_letter_code
_entity_poly.pdbx_strand_id
1 'polypeptide(L)'
;VDCDHYINNSKALREAMCFMMDPTSGKKICYVQFPQRFDGIDRHDRYSNRNVVFFDINMKGLDGIQGPIYVGTGCVFRRQALYGYDAPSSKKPPGKTCNCWPKWCCLCCGSRKKKNRAKSSVKKKIKNDAKQMHALENIEEGIEGIDNEKSSLMSQQKFEKKFGQSSVFIASTLLEDGGLPKAASSATLLKEAIHVISCGYEDKTDWGKEVGWIYGSVTEDILTGFKMHCHGWRSVYCMPKRPAFKGSAPINLSDRLHQVLRWALGSVEIFFSRHCPIWYGYGCGLKSLERFSYINSVVYPLTSIPLIAYCTLPAVCLLTGKFIVPEVGLILLNLITTMSLSTGYILGLHKHRSNSSISTVPIGTTIRKLKMCQNYNEVCS
;
A
#
# COMPACT_ATOMS: atom_id res chain seq x y z
N VAL A 1 8.22 -13.57 5.01
CA VAL A 1 8.65 -14.48 3.93
C VAL A 1 8.09 -15.82 4.30
N ASP A 2 7.46 -16.48 3.35
CA ASP A 2 6.75 -17.74 3.57
C ASP A 2 7.68 -18.94 3.41
N CYS A 3 7.30 -20.08 3.95
CA CYS A 3 8.14 -21.30 3.97
C CYS A 3 8.48 -21.82 2.56
N ASP A 4 7.63 -21.55 1.58
CA ASP A 4 7.79 -21.93 0.18
C ASP A 4 8.63 -20.92 -0.61
N HIS A 5 9.07 -19.83 0.00
CA HIS A 5 9.86 -18.77 -0.63
C HIS A 5 11.25 -18.63 0.02
N TYR A 6 12.25 -18.38 -0.81
CA TYR A 6 13.64 -18.15 -0.38
C TYR A 6 14.22 -16.90 -1.04
N ILE A 7 15.25 -16.34 -0.41
CA ILE A 7 16.01 -15.21 -0.95
C ILE A 7 16.96 -15.75 -2.03
N ASN A 8 16.69 -15.40 -3.28
CA ASN A 8 17.52 -15.80 -4.43
C ASN A 8 18.64 -14.79 -4.72
N ASN A 9 18.49 -13.52 -4.29
CA ASN A 9 19.53 -12.50 -4.46
C ASN A 9 19.93 -11.92 -3.09
N SER A 10 21.18 -12.13 -2.67
CA SER A 10 21.72 -11.57 -1.41
C SER A 10 21.70 -10.04 -1.36
N LYS A 11 21.54 -9.36 -2.50
CA LYS A 11 21.40 -7.91 -2.59
C LYS A 11 19.97 -7.40 -2.33
N ALA A 12 18.97 -8.27 -2.17
CA ALA A 12 17.56 -7.89 -2.01
C ALA A 12 17.34 -6.86 -0.89
N LEU A 13 17.93 -7.10 0.29
CA LEU A 13 17.83 -6.16 1.40
C LEU A 13 18.53 -4.83 1.10
N ARG A 14 19.74 -4.87 0.51
CA ARG A 14 20.46 -3.64 0.11
C ARG A 14 19.64 -2.82 -0.88
N GLU A 15 19.02 -3.45 -1.86
CA GLU A 15 18.16 -2.80 -2.85
C GLU A 15 16.91 -2.16 -2.19
N ALA A 16 16.27 -2.84 -1.25
CA ALA A 16 15.17 -2.27 -0.48
C ALA A 16 15.61 -1.04 0.32
N MET A 17 16.78 -1.12 0.98
CA MET A 17 17.34 -0.02 1.75
C MET A 17 17.65 1.20 0.87
N CYS A 18 18.09 1.03 -0.38
CA CYS A 18 18.29 2.15 -1.31
C CYS A 18 17.05 3.03 -1.46
N PHE A 19 15.84 2.44 -1.45
CA PHE A 19 14.60 3.21 -1.49
C PHE A 19 14.25 3.81 -0.14
N MET A 20 14.33 3.03 0.94
CA MET A 20 13.92 3.48 2.27
C MET A 20 14.83 4.57 2.86
N MET A 21 16.11 4.56 2.48
CA MET A 21 17.13 5.51 2.94
C MET A 21 17.24 6.76 2.07
N ASP A 22 16.49 6.86 0.95
CA ASP A 22 16.46 8.07 0.11
C ASP A 22 16.00 9.28 0.96
N PRO A 23 16.86 10.31 1.16
CA PRO A 23 16.50 11.46 2.00
C PRO A 23 15.28 12.23 1.51
N THR A 24 15.00 12.16 0.21
CA THR A 24 13.90 12.91 -0.43
C THR A 24 12.56 12.20 -0.30
N SER A 25 12.55 10.89 -0.55
CA SER A 25 11.32 10.12 -0.77
C SER A 25 11.16 8.95 0.21
N GLY A 26 12.26 8.47 0.80
CA GLY A 26 12.33 7.28 1.64
C GLY A 26 11.48 7.39 2.92
N LYS A 27 11.38 8.60 3.49
CA LYS A 27 10.58 8.86 4.71
C LYS A 27 9.09 8.53 4.56
N LYS A 28 8.55 8.54 3.34
CA LYS A 28 7.13 8.22 3.07
C LYS A 28 6.90 6.78 2.62
N ILE A 29 7.96 5.98 2.49
CA ILE A 29 7.86 4.60 2.04
C ILE A 29 7.47 3.71 3.23
N CYS A 30 6.31 3.05 3.15
CA CYS A 30 5.89 2.07 4.16
C CYS A 30 6.44 0.68 3.90
N TYR A 31 6.55 0.25 2.64
CA TYR A 31 7.17 -1.02 2.30
C TYR A 31 7.69 -1.04 0.87
N VAL A 32 8.67 -1.92 0.64
CA VAL A 32 9.19 -2.24 -0.69
C VAL A 32 8.76 -3.67 -1.04
N GLN A 33 7.92 -3.80 -2.07
CA GLN A 33 7.42 -5.07 -2.58
C GLN A 33 8.29 -5.55 -3.74
N PHE A 34 8.68 -6.81 -3.69
CA PHE A 34 9.39 -7.48 -4.77
C PHE A 34 8.43 -8.40 -5.56
N PRO A 35 8.66 -8.62 -6.87
CA PRO A 35 7.89 -9.58 -7.65
C PRO A 35 8.07 -11.00 -7.10
N GLN A 36 6.98 -11.73 -6.92
CA GLN A 36 7.04 -13.16 -6.66
C GLN A 36 7.37 -13.87 -7.97
N ARG A 37 8.39 -14.72 -7.95
CA ARG A 37 8.78 -15.55 -9.08
C ARG A 37 8.84 -17.00 -8.60
N PHE A 38 8.47 -17.92 -9.46
CA PHE A 38 8.40 -19.33 -9.08
C PHE A 38 9.34 -20.19 -9.93
N ASP A 39 9.90 -21.22 -9.30
CA ASP A 39 10.68 -22.26 -9.97
C ASP A 39 9.78 -23.44 -10.39
N GLY A 40 10.32 -24.32 -11.24
CA GLY A 40 9.64 -25.58 -11.61
C GLY A 40 8.40 -25.42 -12.51
N ILE A 41 8.22 -24.26 -13.14
CA ILE A 41 7.09 -24.04 -14.07
C ILE A 41 7.43 -24.60 -15.45
N ASP A 42 6.56 -25.49 -15.94
CA ASP A 42 6.65 -26.07 -17.29
C ASP A 42 6.75 -24.99 -18.39
N ARG A 43 7.39 -25.33 -19.51
CA ARG A 43 7.59 -24.44 -20.66
C ARG A 43 6.27 -23.93 -21.23
N HIS A 44 5.20 -24.73 -21.17
CA HIS A 44 3.89 -24.35 -21.69
C HIS A 44 3.05 -23.55 -20.68
N ASP A 45 3.39 -23.61 -19.37
CA ASP A 45 2.69 -22.93 -18.26
C ASP A 45 1.16 -22.92 -18.42
N ARG A 46 0.55 -24.08 -18.69
CA ARG A 46 -0.90 -24.19 -18.98
C ARG A 46 -1.78 -23.68 -17.84
N TYR A 47 -1.29 -23.75 -16.60
CA TYR A 47 -1.99 -23.25 -15.41
C TYR A 47 -1.78 -21.76 -15.15
N SER A 48 -0.95 -21.08 -15.96
CA SER A 48 -0.64 -19.66 -15.83
C SER A 48 -0.14 -19.29 -14.42
N ASN A 49 0.71 -20.14 -13.84
CA ASN A 49 1.19 -19.99 -12.47
C ASN A 49 2.14 -18.80 -12.32
N ARG A 50 2.78 -18.34 -13.40
CA ARG A 50 3.67 -17.17 -13.36
C ARG A 50 2.94 -15.86 -13.06
N ASN A 51 1.65 -15.78 -13.38
CA ASN A 51 0.81 -14.59 -13.24
C ASN A 51 1.50 -13.28 -13.71
N VAL A 52 2.16 -13.34 -14.88
CA VAL A 52 3.05 -12.26 -15.36
C VAL A 52 2.32 -10.95 -15.60
N VAL A 53 1.05 -10.97 -16.00
CA VAL A 53 0.29 -9.73 -16.24
C VAL A 53 0.11 -8.95 -14.94
N PHE A 54 -0.21 -9.64 -13.85
CA PHE A 54 -0.36 -9.01 -12.54
C PHE A 54 0.96 -8.41 -12.04
N PHE A 55 2.03 -9.19 -12.03
CA PHE A 55 3.32 -8.74 -11.49
C PHE A 55 4.08 -7.78 -12.43
N ASP A 56 4.07 -8.01 -13.75
CA ASP A 56 4.87 -7.24 -14.70
C ASP A 56 4.11 -6.08 -15.38
N ILE A 57 2.78 -6.01 -15.28
CA ILE A 57 2.02 -4.90 -15.88
C ILE A 57 1.29 -4.13 -14.79
N ASN A 58 0.44 -4.80 -14.02
CA ASN A 58 -0.42 -4.13 -13.06
C ASN A 58 0.38 -3.50 -11.90
N MET A 59 1.22 -4.28 -11.21
CA MET A 59 2.02 -3.77 -10.08
C MET A 59 2.98 -2.64 -10.48
N LYS A 60 3.55 -2.70 -11.70
CA LYS A 60 4.37 -1.61 -12.24
C LYS A 60 3.55 -0.34 -12.48
N GLY A 61 2.32 -0.48 -12.97
CA GLY A 61 1.40 0.63 -13.18
C GLY A 61 1.06 1.34 -11.87
N LEU A 62 0.76 0.57 -10.81
CA LEU A 62 0.43 1.11 -9.49
C LEU A 62 1.61 1.82 -8.81
N ASP A 63 2.85 1.39 -9.09
CA ASP A 63 4.07 2.05 -8.57
C ASP A 63 4.18 3.53 -8.97
N GLY A 64 3.58 3.90 -10.11
CA GLY A 64 3.50 5.30 -10.57
C GLY A 64 2.48 6.16 -9.81
N ILE A 65 1.55 5.55 -9.06
CA ILE A 65 0.47 6.25 -8.35
C ILE A 65 0.82 6.38 -6.88
N GLN A 66 0.56 5.35 -6.07
CA GLN A 66 0.87 5.32 -4.64
C GLN A 66 1.71 4.10 -4.24
N GLY A 67 1.90 3.15 -5.16
CA GLY A 67 2.71 1.96 -4.94
C GLY A 67 1.93 0.67 -5.16
N PRO A 68 2.61 -0.48 -5.27
CA PRO A 68 1.96 -1.79 -5.39
C PRO A 68 1.20 -2.15 -4.11
N ILE A 69 0.19 -3.02 -4.24
CA ILE A 69 -0.48 -3.63 -3.09
C ILE A 69 0.42 -4.68 -2.43
N TYR A 70 0.21 -4.95 -1.14
CA TYR A 70 0.89 -6.03 -0.44
C TYR A 70 0.26 -7.38 -0.80
N VAL A 71 1.11 -8.38 -1.09
CA VAL A 71 0.71 -9.70 -1.63
C VAL A 71 1.25 -10.88 -0.80
N GLY A 72 1.51 -10.67 0.49
CA GLY A 72 1.84 -11.73 1.45
C GLY A 72 3.33 -12.06 1.62
N THR A 73 4.17 -11.91 0.58
CA THR A 73 5.61 -12.25 0.69
C THR A 73 6.53 -11.30 -0.09
N GLY A 74 7.84 -11.41 0.14
CA GLY A 74 8.86 -10.61 -0.54
C GLY A 74 8.73 -9.11 -0.29
N CYS A 75 8.42 -8.72 0.95
CA CYS A 75 8.27 -7.32 1.36
C CYS A 75 9.23 -6.95 2.49
N VAL A 76 9.76 -5.73 2.43
CA VAL A 76 10.44 -5.08 3.56
C VAL A 76 9.54 -3.97 4.07
N PHE A 77 9.08 -4.05 5.32
CA PHE A 77 8.18 -3.08 5.93
C PHE A 77 8.92 -2.09 6.83
N ARG A 78 8.43 -0.85 6.86
CA ARG A 78 8.77 0.16 7.86
C ARG A 78 7.99 -0.12 9.13
N ARG A 79 8.71 -0.34 10.24
CA ARG A 79 8.15 -0.62 11.56
C ARG A 79 7.05 0.36 11.99
N GLN A 80 7.31 1.66 11.93
CA GLN A 80 6.32 2.68 12.31
C GLN A 80 5.02 2.60 11.50
N ALA A 81 5.11 2.23 10.22
CA ALA A 81 3.93 2.12 9.38
C ALA A 81 3.08 0.90 9.77
N LEU A 82 3.69 -0.21 10.19
CA LEU A 82 2.98 -1.37 10.74
C LEU A 82 2.33 -1.07 12.10
N TYR A 83 2.91 -0.16 12.88
CA TYR A 83 2.31 0.31 14.14
C TYR A 83 1.13 1.28 13.96
N GLY A 84 0.71 1.54 12.72
CA GLY A 84 -0.44 2.39 12.43
C GLY A 84 -0.17 3.87 12.74
N TYR A 85 1.06 4.34 12.59
CA TYR A 85 1.35 5.78 12.56
C TYR A 85 1.06 6.35 11.16
N ASP A 86 0.67 7.62 11.10
CA ASP A 86 0.48 8.33 9.83
C ASP A 86 1.81 8.62 9.13
N ALA A 87 1.77 8.68 7.79
CA ALA A 87 2.95 9.07 7.03
C ALA A 87 3.39 10.50 7.36
N PRO A 88 4.70 10.79 7.38
CA PRO A 88 5.20 12.14 7.64
C PRO A 88 4.60 13.17 6.68
N SER A 89 4.09 14.27 7.23
CA SER A 89 3.49 15.36 6.44
C SER A 89 4.52 15.97 5.49
N SER A 90 4.22 16.00 4.19
CA SER A 90 4.98 16.84 3.26
C SER A 90 4.53 18.28 3.42
N LYS A 91 5.46 19.19 3.73
CA LYS A 91 5.25 20.62 3.51
C LYS A 91 4.85 20.80 2.04
N LYS A 92 3.62 21.27 1.78
CA LYS A 92 3.21 21.62 0.42
C LYS A 92 4.19 22.71 -0.05
N PRO A 93 4.84 22.58 -1.22
CA PRO A 93 5.52 23.72 -1.80
C PRO A 93 4.50 24.85 -1.95
N PRO A 94 4.87 26.12 -1.70
CA PRO A 94 3.95 27.23 -1.90
C PRO A 94 3.43 27.16 -3.34
N GLY A 95 2.11 27.06 -3.48
CA GLY A 95 1.47 26.91 -4.79
C GLY A 95 1.90 28.07 -5.68
N LYS A 96 2.57 27.77 -6.79
CA LYS A 96 2.74 28.74 -7.86
C LYS A 96 1.36 28.93 -8.47
N THR A 97 0.67 30.00 -8.09
CA THR A 97 -0.49 30.50 -8.82
C THR A 97 0.00 30.88 -10.21
N CYS A 98 -0.28 30.04 -11.21
CA CYS A 98 -0.17 30.46 -12.60
C CYS A 98 -1.32 31.44 -12.87
N ASN A 99 -1.02 32.73 -12.99
CA ASN A 99 -1.96 33.78 -13.38
C ASN A 99 -2.34 33.71 -14.88
N CYS A 100 -2.39 32.51 -15.47
CA CYS A 100 -2.46 32.35 -16.92
C CYS A 100 -3.81 31.81 -17.43
N TRP A 101 -4.93 32.04 -16.72
CA TRP A 101 -6.25 31.69 -17.26
C TRP A 101 -7.24 32.87 -17.23
N PRO A 102 -7.86 33.22 -18.37
CA PRO A 102 -8.80 34.33 -18.47
C PRO A 102 -10.13 34.03 -17.76
N LYS A 103 -10.73 35.09 -17.22
CA LYS A 103 -11.84 35.15 -16.25
C LYS A 103 -13.18 34.48 -16.63
N TRP A 104 -13.31 33.77 -17.74
CA TRP A 104 -14.63 33.27 -18.21
C TRP A 104 -14.95 31.81 -17.81
N CYS A 105 -14.02 31.00 -17.31
CA CYS A 105 -14.33 29.57 -17.03
C CYS A 105 -14.82 29.26 -15.59
N CYS A 106 -15.29 30.24 -14.81
CA CYS A 106 -15.62 30.05 -13.39
C CYS A 106 -17.13 30.04 -13.05
N LEU A 107 -18.02 29.67 -13.98
CA LEU A 107 -19.47 29.62 -13.70
C LEU A 107 -19.98 28.34 -13.00
N CYS A 108 -19.12 27.39 -12.60
CA CYS A 108 -19.57 26.12 -11.99
C CYS A 108 -19.05 25.83 -10.57
N CYS A 109 -18.48 26.82 -9.86
CA CYS A 109 -18.07 26.64 -8.46
C CYS A 109 -18.80 27.62 -7.53
N GLY A 110 -19.86 27.12 -6.89
CA GLY A 110 -20.72 27.85 -5.97
C GLY A 110 -19.98 28.57 -4.85
N SER A 111 -20.27 29.86 -4.74
CA SER A 111 -19.78 30.76 -3.69
C SER A 111 -20.33 30.39 -2.31
N ARG A 112 -19.52 29.82 -1.42
CA ARG A 112 -19.78 29.87 0.04
C ARG A 112 -19.08 31.08 0.64
N LYS A 113 -19.83 32.18 0.82
CA LYS A 113 -19.42 33.35 1.61
C LYS A 113 -19.23 32.94 3.09
N LYS A 114 -17.99 32.99 3.59
CA LYS A 114 -17.72 33.03 5.04
C LYS A 114 -17.76 34.49 5.49
N LYS A 115 -18.72 34.85 6.36
CA LYS A 115 -18.74 36.13 7.08
C LYS A 115 -17.61 36.16 8.10
N ASN A 116 -16.69 37.11 7.94
CA ASN A 116 -15.72 37.48 8.98
C ASN A 116 -16.43 38.20 10.13
N ARG A 117 -16.18 37.76 11.36
CA ARG A 117 -16.31 38.62 12.54
C ARG A 117 -14.93 38.64 13.20
N ALA A 118 -14.27 39.78 13.10
CA ALA A 118 -12.98 40.03 13.73
C ALA A 118 -13.17 40.14 15.25
N LYS A 119 -12.35 39.42 16.01
CA LYS A 119 -11.85 39.89 17.31
C LYS A 119 -10.36 39.57 17.40
N SER A 120 -9.60 40.63 17.56
CA SER A 120 -8.17 40.70 17.78
C SER A 120 -7.76 40.01 19.08
N SER A 121 -6.73 39.18 19.04
CA SER A 121 -5.64 39.27 20.02
C SER A 121 -4.42 38.54 19.47
N VAL A 122 -3.31 39.28 19.43
CA VAL A 122 -1.99 38.86 19.02
C VAL A 122 -1.43 37.90 20.07
N LYS A 123 -0.96 36.71 19.66
CA LYS A 123 0.11 35.98 20.38
C LYS A 123 0.96 35.18 19.39
N LYS A 124 2.21 35.63 19.23
CA LYS A 124 3.31 34.95 18.54
C LYS A 124 3.46 33.52 19.07
N LYS A 125 3.43 32.51 18.19
CA LYS A 125 3.92 31.15 18.51
C LYS A 125 5.31 30.99 17.88
N ILE A 126 6.32 31.24 18.70
CA ILE A 126 7.72 30.93 18.43
C ILE A 126 7.94 29.47 18.84
N LYS A 127 8.40 28.66 17.88
CA LYS A 127 9.49 27.68 18.00
C LYS A 127 9.71 27.10 19.42
N ASN A 128 9.33 25.84 19.64
CA ASN A 128 9.86 25.00 20.72
C ASN A 128 9.67 23.51 20.38
N ASP A 129 10.41 23.02 19.39
CA ASP A 129 10.68 21.60 19.19
C ASP A 129 12.21 21.43 19.17
N ALA A 130 12.84 21.67 20.33
CA ALA A 130 14.28 21.43 20.54
C ALA A 130 14.73 21.46 22.04
N LYS A 131 13.82 21.49 23.01
CA LYS A 131 14.18 21.48 24.45
C LYS A 131 13.28 20.54 25.22
N GLN A 132 13.55 19.25 25.11
CA GLN A 132 13.14 18.26 26.10
C GLN A 132 14.35 17.35 26.41
N MET A 133 15.51 17.99 26.57
CA MET A 133 16.71 17.42 27.15
C MET A 133 17.25 18.49 28.10
N HIS A 134 17.40 18.16 29.38
CA HIS A 134 17.68 19.04 30.52
C HIS A 134 16.47 19.72 31.15
N ALA A 135 15.83 19.03 32.08
CA ALA A 135 15.32 19.59 33.34
C ALA A 135 14.90 18.42 34.26
N LEU A 136 15.89 17.71 34.78
CA LEU A 136 15.76 16.91 36.00
C LEU A 136 16.63 17.66 37.00
N GLU A 137 16.12 18.78 37.52
CA GLU A 137 16.64 19.40 38.73
C GLU A 137 15.67 20.49 39.19
N ASN A 138 15.27 20.31 40.45
CA ASN A 138 14.65 21.27 41.37
C ASN A 138 13.11 21.40 41.32
N ILE A 139 12.55 20.88 42.40
CA ILE A 139 11.19 20.96 42.90
C ILE A 139 10.89 22.40 43.32
N GLU A 140 9.74 22.94 42.89
CA GLU A 140 8.92 23.83 43.73
C GLU A 140 7.46 23.83 43.22
N GLU A 141 6.55 23.95 44.18
CA GLU A 141 5.22 23.34 44.20
C GLU A 141 4.10 24.17 43.58
N GLY A 142 3.04 23.44 43.20
CA GLY A 142 1.68 23.82 43.56
C GLY A 142 0.86 24.51 42.48
N ILE A 143 -0.10 23.75 41.93
CA ILE A 143 -1.32 24.17 41.20
C ILE A 143 -1.32 23.95 39.66
N GLU A 144 -0.18 23.79 38.97
CA GLU A 144 -0.16 23.40 37.54
C GLU A 144 -0.02 21.87 37.29
N GLY A 145 0.14 21.06 38.35
CA GLY A 145 0.43 19.62 38.25
C GLY A 145 -0.75 18.73 37.83
N ILE A 146 -1.98 19.07 38.18
CA ILE A 146 -3.13 18.16 38.05
C ILE A 146 -3.55 17.99 36.57
N ASP A 147 -3.54 19.08 35.78
CA ASP A 147 -3.91 19.01 34.37
C ASP A 147 -2.82 18.35 33.52
N ASN A 148 -1.55 18.54 33.89
CA ASN A 148 -0.41 17.95 33.18
C ASN A 148 -0.30 16.44 33.48
N GLU A 149 -0.49 16.03 34.75
CA GLU A 149 -0.56 14.61 35.14
C GLU A 149 -1.78 13.91 34.54
N LYS A 150 -2.95 14.55 34.52
CA LYS A 150 -4.12 13.98 33.86
C LYS A 150 -3.90 13.81 32.35
N SER A 151 -3.19 14.74 31.71
CA SER A 151 -2.83 14.62 30.29
C SER A 151 -1.80 13.52 30.00
N SER A 152 -0.80 13.36 30.87
CA SER A 152 0.23 12.32 30.74
C SER A 152 -0.36 10.93 31.01
N LEU A 153 -1.20 10.78 32.03
CA LEU A 153 -1.93 9.56 32.35
C LEU A 153 -2.90 9.16 31.23
N MET A 154 -3.65 10.12 30.68
CA MET A 154 -4.53 9.87 29.52
C MET A 154 -3.74 9.48 28.26
N SER A 155 -2.52 10.02 28.09
CA SER A 155 -1.64 9.63 26.98
C SER A 155 -1.10 8.20 27.16
N GLN A 156 -0.74 7.83 28.38
CA GLN A 156 -0.22 6.50 28.71
C GLN A 156 -1.30 5.42 28.56
N GLN A 157 -2.51 5.67 29.08
CA GLN A 157 -3.66 4.79 28.89
C GLN A 157 -4.01 4.57 27.42
N LYS A 158 -3.83 5.59 26.57
CA LYS A 158 -4.02 5.46 25.12
C LYS A 158 -2.97 4.56 24.48
N PHE A 159 -1.71 4.65 24.90
CA PHE A 159 -0.65 3.76 24.41
C PHE A 159 -0.83 2.33 24.90
N GLU A 160 -1.25 2.13 26.15
CA GLU A 160 -1.56 0.80 26.69
C GLU A 160 -2.73 0.16 25.96
N LYS A 161 -3.79 0.92 25.68
CA LYS A 161 -4.90 0.45 24.84
C LYS A 161 -4.44 0.11 23.42
N LYS A 162 -3.53 0.89 22.84
CA LYS A 162 -3.09 0.69 21.45
C LYS A 162 -2.11 -0.48 21.31
N PHE A 163 -1.13 -0.60 22.20
CA PHE A 163 0.03 -1.50 22.07
C PHE A 163 0.08 -2.64 23.10
N GLY A 164 -0.74 -2.58 24.16
CA GLY A 164 -0.75 -3.55 25.25
C GLY A 164 -0.02 -3.05 26.51
N GLN A 165 0.07 -3.92 27.52
CA GLN A 165 0.49 -3.54 28.88
C GLN A 165 2.01 -3.43 29.09
N SER A 166 2.84 -3.91 28.16
CA SER A 166 4.30 -3.85 28.33
C SER A 166 4.81 -2.43 28.11
N SER A 167 5.25 -1.79 29.20
CA SER A 167 5.89 -0.46 29.17
C SER A 167 7.21 -0.47 28.40
N VAL A 168 7.94 -1.60 28.42
CA VAL A 168 9.18 -1.79 27.66
C VAL A 168 8.90 -1.83 26.16
N PHE A 169 7.85 -2.53 25.74
CA PHE A 169 7.42 -2.54 24.34
C PHE A 169 6.96 -1.16 23.89
N ILE A 170 6.11 -0.47 24.67
CA ILE A 170 5.66 0.90 24.37
C ILE A 170 6.87 1.84 24.24
N ALA A 171 7.82 1.80 25.16
CA ALA A 171 9.02 2.64 25.08
C ALA A 171 9.83 2.36 23.81
N SER A 172 9.94 1.09 23.39
CA SER A 172 10.62 0.69 22.16
C SER A 172 9.93 1.21 20.89
N THR A 173 8.59 1.31 20.86
CA THR A 173 7.87 1.84 19.70
C THR A 173 8.04 3.34 19.50
N LEU A 174 8.33 4.08 20.58
CA LEU A 174 8.57 5.53 20.55
C LEU A 174 9.96 5.91 20.03
N LEU A 175 10.89 4.96 19.94
CA LEU A 175 12.23 5.17 19.39
C LEU A 175 12.19 5.16 17.85
N GLU A 176 12.29 6.32 17.21
CA GLU A 176 12.24 6.43 15.74
C GLU A 176 13.38 5.69 15.05
N ASP A 177 14.60 5.79 15.58
CA ASP A 177 15.80 5.12 15.06
C ASP A 177 15.89 3.63 15.48
N GLY A 178 14.93 3.16 16.28
CA GLY A 178 14.92 1.83 16.86
C GLY A 178 15.99 1.64 17.95
N GLY A 179 16.43 0.40 18.14
CA GLY A 179 17.31 0.01 19.23
C GLY A 179 16.58 -0.44 20.49
N LEU A 180 17.35 -0.68 21.56
CA LEU A 180 16.84 -1.08 22.86
C LEU A 180 16.74 0.14 23.78
N PRO A 181 15.68 0.24 24.61
CA PRO A 181 15.64 1.20 25.71
C PRO A 181 16.87 1.01 26.62
N LYS A 182 17.56 2.10 26.97
CA LYS A 182 18.75 2.05 27.82
C LYS A 182 18.38 1.51 29.21
N ALA A 183 19.16 0.53 29.71
CA ALA A 183 19.13 -0.07 31.06
C ALA A 183 18.40 -1.41 31.29
N ALA A 184 17.96 -2.15 30.26
CA ALA A 184 17.38 -3.48 30.47
C ALA A 184 18.44 -4.61 30.41
N SER A 185 18.47 -5.47 31.45
CA SER A 185 19.29 -6.69 31.42
C SER A 185 18.74 -7.70 30.39
N SER A 186 19.60 -8.57 29.84
CA SER A 186 19.15 -9.61 28.89
C SER A 186 18.06 -10.52 29.46
N ALA A 187 18.11 -10.82 30.76
CA ALA A 187 17.10 -11.63 31.44
C ALA A 187 15.75 -10.91 31.54
N THR A 188 15.77 -9.61 31.82
CA THR A 188 14.55 -8.77 31.84
C THR A 188 13.93 -8.68 30.45
N LEU A 189 14.74 -8.48 29.40
CA LEU A 189 14.26 -8.45 28.03
C LEU A 189 13.63 -9.78 27.59
N LEU A 190 14.21 -10.91 28.00
CA LEU A 190 13.63 -12.23 27.73
C LEU A 190 12.29 -12.41 28.43
N LYS A 191 12.17 -11.99 29.70
CA LYS A 191 10.91 -12.04 30.45
C LYS A 191 9.83 -11.17 29.80
N GLU A 192 10.18 -9.97 29.37
CA GLU A 192 9.27 -9.08 28.63
C GLU A 192 8.87 -9.66 27.28
N ALA A 193 9.81 -10.27 26.54
CA ALA A 193 9.50 -10.94 25.28
C ALA A 193 8.49 -12.08 25.48
N ILE A 194 8.66 -12.90 26.53
CA ILE A 194 7.71 -13.96 26.90
C ILE A 194 6.33 -13.39 27.25
N HIS A 195 6.29 -12.24 27.92
CA HIS A 195 5.03 -11.57 28.25
C HIS A 195 4.31 -11.04 26.99
N VAL A 196 5.03 -10.40 26.07
CA VAL A 196 4.45 -9.81 24.85
C VAL A 196 3.92 -10.87 23.87
N ILE A 197 4.47 -12.09 23.88
CA ILE A 197 3.97 -13.20 23.05
C ILE A 197 2.90 -14.07 23.74
N SER A 198 2.44 -13.66 24.94
CA SER A 198 1.41 -14.41 25.65
C SER A 198 0.06 -14.33 24.95
N CYS A 199 -0.76 -15.37 25.08
CA CYS A 199 -2.04 -15.49 24.37
C CYS A 199 -3.04 -14.36 24.69
N GLY A 200 -3.00 -13.81 25.89
CA GLY A 200 -3.89 -12.71 26.32
C GLY A 200 -3.32 -11.32 26.05
N TYR A 201 -2.15 -11.19 25.43
CA TYR A 201 -1.50 -9.88 25.27
C TYR A 201 -2.31 -8.94 24.35
N GLU A 202 -2.98 -9.51 23.34
CA GLU A 202 -3.79 -8.75 22.38
C GLU A 202 -5.19 -8.41 22.92
N ASP A 203 -5.60 -8.98 24.06
CA ASP A 203 -6.93 -8.79 24.62
C ASP A 203 -7.18 -7.32 24.97
N LYS A 204 -8.32 -6.80 24.48
CA LYS A 204 -8.74 -5.39 24.67
C LYS A 204 -7.76 -4.36 24.10
N THR A 205 -6.80 -4.79 23.27
CA THR A 205 -5.91 -3.88 22.55
C THR A 205 -6.42 -3.56 21.13
N ASP A 206 -5.71 -2.67 20.44
CA ASP A 206 -5.95 -2.33 19.02
C ASP A 206 -5.12 -3.20 18.04
N TRP A 207 -4.36 -4.19 18.52
CA TRP A 207 -3.71 -5.21 17.68
C TRP A 207 -4.75 -5.93 16.82
N GLY A 208 -4.41 -6.13 15.54
CA GLY A 208 -5.32 -6.73 14.57
C GLY A 208 -6.42 -5.81 14.04
N LYS A 209 -6.78 -4.75 14.77
CA LYS A 209 -7.85 -3.82 14.37
C LYS A 209 -7.31 -2.61 13.62
N GLU A 210 -6.28 -1.99 14.19
CA GLU A 210 -5.66 -0.77 13.67
C GLU A 210 -4.11 -0.85 13.70
N VAL A 211 -3.54 -1.84 14.39
CA VAL A 211 -2.10 -2.06 14.56
C VAL A 211 -1.73 -3.46 14.04
N GLY A 212 -0.62 -3.55 13.32
CA GLY A 212 -0.11 -4.83 12.78
C GLY A 212 -0.84 -5.27 11.51
N TRP A 213 -0.92 -6.59 11.32
CA TRP A 213 -1.75 -7.19 10.28
C TRP A 213 -3.21 -7.08 10.66
N ILE A 214 -4.07 -6.70 9.70
CA ILE A 214 -5.48 -6.44 9.98
C ILE A 214 -6.29 -7.74 9.95
N TYR A 215 -6.98 -8.05 11.04
CA TYR A 215 -7.76 -9.28 11.21
C TYR A 215 -9.13 -9.19 10.54
N GLY A 216 -9.74 -10.36 10.33
CA GLY A 216 -11.11 -10.47 9.81
C GLY A 216 -11.21 -10.49 8.29
N SER A 217 -10.14 -10.90 7.60
CA SER A 217 -10.21 -11.32 6.20
C SER A 217 -9.24 -12.46 5.93
N VAL A 218 -9.63 -13.40 5.07
CA VAL A 218 -8.71 -14.43 4.51
C VAL A 218 -7.60 -13.82 3.63
N THR A 219 -7.78 -12.58 3.18
CA THR A 219 -6.79 -11.80 2.42
C THR A 219 -6.35 -10.59 3.21
N GLU A 220 -5.80 -10.82 4.41
CA GLU A 220 -5.31 -9.78 5.32
C GLU A 220 -4.14 -8.98 4.71
N ASP A 221 -3.43 -9.56 3.75
CA ASP A 221 -2.33 -8.94 3.03
C ASP A 221 -2.77 -7.66 2.28
N ILE A 222 -3.76 -7.78 1.39
CA ILE A 222 -4.30 -6.64 0.64
C ILE A 222 -4.89 -5.61 1.59
N LEU A 223 -5.62 -6.08 2.61
CA LEU A 223 -6.28 -5.22 3.60
C LEU A 223 -5.28 -4.41 4.42
N THR A 224 -4.18 -5.03 4.86
CA THR A 224 -3.11 -4.36 5.61
C THR A 224 -2.43 -3.30 4.74
N GLY A 225 -2.10 -3.63 3.48
CA GLY A 225 -1.53 -2.68 2.53
C GLY A 225 -2.46 -1.48 2.27
N PHE A 226 -3.75 -1.75 2.05
CA PHE A 226 -4.78 -0.73 1.85
C PHE A 226 -4.88 0.22 3.05
N LYS A 227 -4.88 -0.33 4.26
CA LYS A 227 -4.94 0.44 5.50
C LYS A 227 -3.73 1.38 5.62
N MET A 228 -2.52 0.89 5.37
CA MET A 228 -1.31 1.71 5.39
C MET A 228 -1.36 2.83 4.34
N HIS A 229 -1.84 2.56 3.11
CA HIS A 229 -2.00 3.59 2.09
C HIS A 229 -3.05 4.63 2.47
N CYS A 230 -4.11 4.25 3.20
CA CYS A 230 -5.06 5.19 3.76
C CYS A 230 -4.42 6.15 4.77
N HIS A 231 -3.43 5.69 5.55
CA HIS A 231 -2.59 6.53 6.42
C HIS A 231 -1.59 7.43 5.65
N GLY A 232 -1.72 7.51 4.32
CA GLY A 232 -0.91 8.38 3.46
C GLY A 232 0.47 7.86 3.12
N TRP A 233 0.76 6.61 3.49
CA TRP A 233 2.01 5.97 3.12
C TRP A 233 2.04 5.63 1.63
N ARG A 234 3.26 5.51 1.11
CA ARG A 234 3.55 5.08 -0.25
C ARG A 234 4.28 3.74 -0.20
N SER A 235 3.99 2.80 -1.09
CA SER A 235 4.83 1.62 -1.30
C SER A 235 5.67 1.76 -2.56
N VAL A 236 6.68 0.89 -2.71
CA VAL A 236 7.53 0.86 -3.91
C VAL A 236 7.61 -0.55 -4.47
N TYR A 237 7.54 -0.67 -5.80
CA TYR A 237 7.75 -1.93 -6.49
C TYR A 237 9.18 -2.06 -7.02
N CYS A 238 9.98 -2.95 -6.42
CA CYS A 238 11.38 -3.16 -6.81
C CYS A 238 11.54 -4.45 -7.62
N MET A 239 12.03 -4.33 -8.87
CA MET A 239 12.31 -5.47 -9.74
C MET A 239 13.76 -5.51 -10.18
N PRO A 240 14.63 -6.18 -9.41
CA PRO A 240 15.99 -6.43 -9.85
C PRO A 240 16.06 -7.33 -11.07
N LYS A 241 17.17 -7.23 -11.81
CA LYS A 241 17.48 -8.10 -12.96
C LYS A 241 17.45 -9.59 -12.57
N ARG A 242 18.05 -9.93 -11.42
CA ARG A 242 17.93 -11.25 -10.81
C ARG A 242 16.77 -11.22 -9.83
N PRO A 243 15.76 -12.10 -9.94
CA PRO A 243 14.66 -12.17 -8.99
C PRO A 243 15.18 -12.21 -7.54
N ALA A 244 14.70 -11.29 -6.71
CA ALA A 244 15.12 -11.18 -5.32
C ALA A 244 14.64 -12.35 -4.48
N PHE A 245 13.38 -12.73 -4.68
CA PHE A 245 12.71 -13.83 -4.03
C PHE A 245 12.25 -14.83 -5.08
N LYS A 246 12.37 -16.11 -4.75
CA LYS A 246 11.83 -17.20 -5.55
C LYS A 246 11.07 -18.15 -4.64
N GLY A 247 10.05 -18.81 -5.16
CA GLY A 247 9.32 -19.84 -4.43
C GLY A 247 8.88 -21.02 -5.28
N SER A 248 8.25 -21.99 -4.65
CA SER A 248 7.68 -23.17 -5.31
C SER A 248 6.23 -22.91 -5.69
N ALA A 249 5.87 -23.03 -6.97
CA ALA A 249 4.48 -22.91 -7.42
C ALA A 249 3.69 -24.22 -7.18
N PRO A 250 2.36 -24.15 -7.00
CA PRO A 250 1.51 -25.34 -7.03
C PRO A 250 1.62 -26.06 -8.38
N ILE A 251 1.95 -27.36 -8.35
CA ILE A 251 2.15 -28.16 -9.56
C ILE A 251 0.82 -28.75 -10.05
N ASN A 252 -0.12 -29.00 -9.14
CA ASN A 252 -1.42 -29.57 -9.46
C ASN A 252 -2.49 -28.47 -9.69
N LEU A 253 -3.52 -28.81 -10.46
CA LEU A 253 -4.62 -27.88 -10.76
C LEU A 253 -5.53 -27.65 -9.54
N SER A 254 -5.71 -28.66 -8.69
CA SER A 254 -6.58 -28.59 -7.51
C SER A 254 -6.14 -27.51 -6.53
N ASP A 255 -4.87 -27.50 -6.13
CA ASP A 255 -4.29 -26.53 -5.21
C ASP A 255 -4.32 -25.13 -5.82
N ARG A 256 -4.10 -25.03 -7.13
CA ARG A 256 -4.20 -23.76 -7.84
C ARG A 256 -5.64 -23.21 -7.80
N LEU A 257 -6.65 -24.04 -8.02
CA LEU A 257 -8.05 -23.63 -7.93
C LEU A 257 -8.44 -23.23 -6.51
N HIS A 258 -8.04 -24.01 -5.50
CA HIS A 258 -8.27 -23.65 -4.09
C HIS A 258 -7.59 -22.34 -3.72
N GLN A 259 -6.39 -22.08 -4.25
CA GLN A 259 -5.70 -20.80 -4.03
C GLN A 259 -6.48 -19.63 -4.62
N VAL A 260 -6.93 -19.71 -5.88
CA VAL A 260 -7.74 -18.65 -6.50
C VAL A 260 -9.07 -18.48 -5.77
N LEU A 261 -9.69 -19.58 -5.32
CA LEU A 261 -10.92 -19.55 -4.53
C LEU A 261 -10.72 -18.80 -3.22
N ARG A 262 -9.62 -19.04 -2.49
CA ARG A 262 -9.30 -18.29 -1.26
C ARG A 262 -9.13 -16.80 -1.53
N TRP A 263 -8.45 -16.43 -2.61
CA TRP A 263 -8.31 -15.02 -3.00
C TRP A 263 -9.65 -14.38 -3.34
N ALA A 264 -10.51 -15.08 -4.06
CA ALA A 264 -11.85 -14.60 -4.40
C ALA A 264 -12.72 -14.42 -3.15
N LEU A 265 -12.70 -15.42 -2.25
CA LEU A 265 -13.45 -15.37 -0.99
C LEU A 265 -13.00 -14.21 -0.11
N GLY A 266 -11.69 -14.05 0.09
CA GLY A 266 -11.17 -12.93 0.89
C GLY A 266 -11.48 -11.57 0.26
N SER A 267 -11.45 -11.46 -1.07
CA SER A 267 -11.82 -10.22 -1.77
C SER A 267 -13.30 -9.87 -1.56
N VAL A 268 -14.20 -10.87 -1.64
CA VAL A 268 -15.63 -10.68 -1.36
C VAL A 268 -15.87 -10.35 0.12
N GLU A 269 -15.13 -10.96 1.04
CA GLU A 269 -15.19 -10.65 2.47
C GLU A 269 -14.79 -9.19 2.74
N ILE A 270 -13.69 -8.71 2.13
CA ILE A 270 -13.29 -7.29 2.21
C ILE A 270 -14.39 -6.39 1.64
N PHE A 271 -15.00 -6.77 0.51
CA PHE A 271 -16.07 -5.99 -0.12
C PHE A 271 -17.27 -5.76 0.82
N PHE A 272 -17.69 -6.79 1.54
CA PHE A 272 -18.81 -6.71 2.49
C PHE A 272 -18.40 -6.26 3.90
N SER A 273 -17.10 -6.09 4.16
CA SER A 273 -16.60 -5.63 5.45
C SER A 273 -16.72 -4.11 5.64
N ARG A 274 -16.46 -3.66 6.88
CA ARG A 274 -16.29 -2.23 7.21
C ARG A 274 -15.19 -1.55 6.37
N HIS A 275 -14.21 -2.31 5.90
CA HIS A 275 -13.01 -1.82 5.24
C HIS A 275 -13.12 -1.77 3.71
N CYS A 276 -14.32 -1.82 3.14
CA CYS A 276 -14.50 -1.73 1.70
C CYS A 276 -14.00 -0.39 1.13
N PRO A 277 -13.15 -0.41 0.08
CA PRO A 277 -12.59 0.80 -0.53
C PRO A 277 -13.63 1.80 -1.08
N ILE A 278 -14.87 1.36 -1.31
CA ILE A 278 -15.97 2.19 -1.84
C ILE A 278 -16.47 3.21 -0.81
N TRP A 279 -16.49 2.89 0.47
CA TRP A 279 -16.99 3.79 1.55
C TRP A 279 -15.97 4.04 2.66
N TYR A 280 -14.95 3.19 2.83
CA TYR A 280 -13.96 3.35 3.86
C TYR A 280 -12.87 4.37 3.49
N GLY A 281 -12.38 5.13 4.48
CA GLY A 281 -11.19 5.96 4.34
C GLY A 281 -11.37 7.16 3.41
N TYR A 282 -12.53 7.79 3.32
CA TYR A 282 -12.65 9.07 2.61
C TYR A 282 -12.03 10.20 3.44
N GLY A 283 -11.32 11.12 2.77
CA GLY A 283 -10.59 12.21 3.45
C GLY A 283 -9.23 11.80 4.04
N CYS A 284 -8.77 10.57 3.76
CA CYS A 284 -7.46 10.08 4.17
C CYS A 284 -6.37 10.35 3.10
N GLY A 285 -5.16 9.81 3.29
CA GLY A 285 -4.03 10.00 2.38
C GLY A 285 -4.07 9.15 1.09
N LEU A 286 -5.15 8.42 0.80
CA LEU A 286 -5.28 7.55 -0.38
C LEU A 286 -5.64 8.35 -1.64
N LYS A 287 -4.87 8.18 -2.72
CA LYS A 287 -5.14 8.82 -4.02
C LYS A 287 -6.37 8.23 -4.70
N SER A 288 -7.12 9.03 -5.45
CA SER A 288 -8.36 8.56 -6.13
C SER A 288 -8.12 7.43 -7.14
N LEU A 289 -7.03 7.49 -7.92
CA LEU A 289 -6.69 6.40 -8.85
C LEU A 289 -6.23 5.13 -8.11
N GLU A 290 -5.56 5.27 -6.97
CA GLU A 290 -5.18 4.13 -6.13
C GLU A 290 -6.44 3.48 -5.54
N ARG A 291 -7.39 4.29 -5.06
CA ARG A 291 -8.69 3.80 -4.60
C ARG A 291 -9.42 3.02 -5.69
N PHE A 292 -9.41 3.52 -6.93
CA PHE A 292 -10.02 2.80 -8.04
C PHE A 292 -9.37 1.43 -8.28
N SER A 293 -8.04 1.34 -8.17
CA SER A 293 -7.31 0.06 -8.21
C SER A 293 -7.77 -0.88 -7.09
N TYR A 294 -7.83 -0.40 -5.85
CA TYR A 294 -8.33 -1.20 -4.71
C TYR A 294 -9.77 -1.65 -4.89
N ILE A 295 -10.66 -0.79 -5.40
CA ILE A 295 -12.04 -1.17 -5.74
C ILE A 295 -12.01 -2.31 -6.76
N ASN A 296 -11.26 -2.17 -7.85
CA ASN A 296 -11.12 -3.21 -8.87
C ASN A 296 -10.61 -4.54 -8.29
N SER A 297 -9.61 -4.50 -7.40
CA SER A 297 -9.08 -5.68 -6.71
C SER A 297 -10.04 -6.35 -5.72
N VAL A 298 -11.07 -5.64 -5.26
CA VAL A 298 -12.05 -6.19 -4.32
C VAL A 298 -13.29 -6.71 -5.06
N VAL A 299 -13.70 -6.04 -6.15
CA VAL A 299 -14.91 -6.40 -6.92
C VAL A 299 -14.66 -7.42 -8.03
N TYR A 300 -13.40 -7.73 -8.39
CA TYR A 300 -13.12 -8.64 -9.51
C TYR A 300 -13.82 -10.01 -9.43
N PRO A 301 -14.06 -10.65 -8.26
CA PRO A 301 -14.75 -11.93 -8.26
C PRO A 301 -16.21 -11.80 -8.71
N LEU A 302 -16.84 -10.65 -8.47
CA LEU A 302 -18.24 -10.40 -8.84
C LEU A 302 -18.43 -10.32 -10.35
N THR A 303 -17.37 -10.08 -11.14
CA THR A 303 -17.46 -10.11 -12.61
C THR A 303 -17.71 -11.51 -13.15
N SER A 304 -17.51 -12.57 -12.34
CA SER A 304 -17.84 -13.95 -12.72
C SER A 304 -19.34 -14.17 -12.96
N ILE A 305 -20.21 -13.47 -12.21
CA ILE A 305 -21.67 -13.59 -12.33
C ILE A 305 -22.17 -13.17 -13.73
N PRO A 306 -21.93 -11.94 -14.20
CA PRO A 306 -22.32 -11.54 -15.55
C PRO A 306 -21.56 -12.33 -16.62
N LEU A 307 -20.32 -12.77 -16.35
CA LEU A 307 -19.56 -13.58 -17.29
C LEU A 307 -20.21 -14.95 -17.54
N ILE A 308 -20.70 -15.63 -16.49
CA ILE A 308 -21.41 -16.90 -16.65
C ILE A 308 -22.68 -16.70 -17.48
N ALA A 309 -23.48 -15.66 -17.19
CA ALA A 309 -24.66 -15.33 -17.97
C ALA A 309 -24.32 -15.01 -19.44
N TYR A 310 -23.22 -14.29 -19.68
CA TYR A 310 -22.75 -13.97 -21.02
C TYR A 310 -22.29 -15.22 -21.79
N CYS A 311 -21.57 -16.14 -21.13
CA CYS A 311 -21.09 -17.38 -21.75
C CYS A 311 -22.21 -18.39 -22.04
N THR A 312 -23.32 -18.38 -21.29
CA THR A 312 -24.47 -19.26 -21.54
C THR A 312 -25.41 -18.72 -22.62
N LEU A 313 -25.39 -17.40 -22.85
CA LEU A 313 -26.27 -16.72 -23.79
C LEU A 313 -26.23 -17.31 -25.22
N PRO A 314 -25.05 -17.57 -25.83
CA PRO A 314 -24.98 -18.13 -27.18
C PRO A 314 -25.62 -19.51 -27.28
N ALA A 315 -25.44 -20.37 -26.26
CA ALA A 315 -26.05 -21.69 -26.24
C ALA A 315 -27.57 -21.61 -26.15
N VAL A 316 -28.11 -20.71 -25.33
CA VAL A 316 -29.55 -20.46 -25.24
C VAL A 316 -30.11 -19.93 -26.56
N CYS A 317 -29.44 -18.97 -27.20
CA CYS A 317 -29.85 -18.43 -28.50
C CYS A 317 -29.85 -19.51 -29.59
N LEU A 318 -28.84 -20.38 -29.62
CA LEU A 318 -28.73 -21.48 -30.59
C LEU A 318 -29.84 -22.53 -30.39
N LEU A 319 -30.16 -22.90 -29.14
CA LEU A 319 -31.16 -23.92 -28.85
C LEU A 319 -32.60 -23.42 -28.99
N THR A 320 -32.86 -22.15 -28.65
CA THR A 320 -34.20 -21.58 -28.71
C THR A 320 -34.53 -20.93 -30.06
N GLY A 321 -33.52 -20.70 -30.91
CA GLY A 321 -33.64 -19.95 -32.17
C GLY A 321 -33.98 -18.47 -31.99
N LYS A 322 -34.05 -17.97 -30.76
CA LYS A 322 -34.36 -16.58 -30.45
C LYS A 322 -33.08 -15.76 -30.34
N PHE A 323 -32.72 -15.10 -31.43
CA PHE A 323 -31.63 -14.13 -31.44
C PHE A 323 -32.07 -12.83 -30.77
N ILE A 324 -31.27 -12.36 -29.82
CA ILE A 324 -31.56 -11.16 -29.01
C ILE A 324 -31.34 -9.87 -29.80
N VAL A 325 -30.43 -9.91 -30.78
CA VAL A 325 -30.11 -8.78 -31.63
C VAL A 325 -30.86 -8.97 -32.96
N PRO A 326 -31.80 -8.08 -33.33
CA PRO A 326 -32.42 -8.08 -34.66
C PRO A 326 -31.36 -7.79 -35.73
N GLU A 327 -31.66 -8.05 -37.01
CA GLU A 327 -30.74 -7.87 -38.15
C GLU A 327 -29.81 -6.67 -37.96
N VAL A 328 -28.51 -6.95 -38.03
CA VAL A 328 -27.44 -6.03 -37.65
C VAL A 328 -27.47 -4.82 -38.57
N GLY A 329 -28.03 -3.71 -38.10
CA GLY A 329 -27.94 -2.44 -38.82
C GLY A 329 -26.48 -2.06 -39.02
N LEU A 330 -26.17 -1.40 -40.14
CA LEU A 330 -24.80 -0.97 -40.54
C LEU A 330 -24.06 -0.25 -39.40
N ILE A 331 -24.79 0.45 -38.52
CA ILE A 331 -24.27 1.17 -37.35
C ILE A 331 -23.70 0.24 -36.29
N LEU A 332 -24.38 -0.86 -35.96
CA LEU A 332 -23.90 -1.82 -34.96
C LEU A 332 -22.68 -2.58 -35.50
N LEU A 333 -22.68 -2.92 -36.79
CA LEU A 333 -21.52 -3.53 -37.45
C LEU A 333 -20.31 -2.59 -37.44
N ASN A 334 -20.51 -1.29 -37.76
CA ASN A 334 -19.47 -0.27 -37.72
C ASN A 334 -18.95 -0.03 -36.28
N LEU A 335 -19.83 -0.06 -35.27
CA LEU A 335 -19.43 0.01 -33.87
C LEU A 335 -18.58 -1.20 -33.46
N ILE A 336 -18.99 -2.41 -33.83
CA ILE A 336 -18.23 -3.62 -33.52
C ILE A 336 -16.87 -3.60 -34.22
N THR A 337 -16.80 -3.25 -35.51
CA THR A 337 -15.54 -3.20 -36.26
C THR A 337 -14.62 -2.10 -35.75
N THR A 338 -15.12 -0.91 -35.45
CA THR A 338 -14.29 0.18 -34.88
C THR A 338 -13.79 -0.15 -33.48
N MET A 339 -14.60 -0.79 -32.62
CA MET A 339 -14.15 -1.29 -31.31
C MET A 339 -13.12 -2.42 -31.44
N SER A 340 -13.31 -3.32 -32.40
CA SER A 340 -12.36 -4.41 -32.67
C SER A 340 -11.02 -3.89 -33.18
N LEU A 341 -11.05 -2.93 -34.12
CA LEU A 341 -9.87 -2.29 -34.69
C LEU A 341 -9.13 -1.44 -33.66
N SER A 342 -9.85 -0.68 -32.83
CA SER A 342 -9.22 0.13 -31.77
C SER A 342 -8.58 -0.76 -30.71
N THR A 343 -9.25 -1.84 -30.31
CA THR A 343 -8.69 -2.83 -29.37
C THR A 343 -7.49 -3.55 -29.97
N GLY A 344 -7.58 -3.97 -31.24
CA GLY A 344 -6.47 -4.57 -31.98
C GLY A 344 -5.28 -3.63 -32.18
N TYR A 345 -5.53 -2.33 -32.41
CA TYR A 345 -4.50 -1.30 -32.50
C TYR A 345 -3.84 -1.06 -31.14
N ILE A 346 -4.62 -0.98 -30.06
CA ILE A 346 -4.08 -0.82 -28.70
C ILE A 346 -3.27 -2.06 -28.30
N LEU A 347 -3.78 -3.27 -28.53
CA LEU A 347 -3.05 -4.51 -28.27
C LEU A 347 -1.81 -4.65 -29.17
N GLY A 348 -1.89 -4.20 -30.43
CA GLY A 348 -0.78 -4.15 -31.37
C GLY A 348 0.32 -3.19 -30.91
N LEU A 349 -0.06 -1.97 -30.49
CA LEU A 349 0.85 -1.02 -29.87
C LEU A 349 1.42 -1.56 -28.55
N HIS A 350 0.64 -2.29 -27.76
CA HIS A 350 1.13 -2.88 -26.52
C HIS A 350 2.09 -4.05 -26.78
N LYS A 351 1.86 -4.87 -27.81
CA LYS A 351 2.77 -5.94 -28.26
C LYS A 351 4.04 -5.36 -28.88
N HIS A 352 3.92 -4.30 -29.67
CA HIS A 352 5.08 -3.60 -30.26
C HIS A 352 5.89 -2.89 -29.17
N ARG A 353 5.22 -2.33 -28.15
CA ARG A 353 5.85 -1.71 -26.99
C ARG A 353 6.41 -2.74 -26.01
N SER A 354 5.82 -3.93 -25.88
CA SER A 354 6.36 -5.04 -25.08
C SER A 354 7.60 -5.65 -25.74
N ASN A 355 7.56 -5.88 -27.05
CA ASN A 355 8.74 -6.30 -27.83
C ASN A 355 9.83 -5.23 -27.90
N SER A 356 9.48 -3.93 -27.95
CA SER A 356 10.48 -2.86 -27.84
C SER A 356 10.86 -2.52 -26.40
N SER A 357 10.10 -2.94 -25.38
CA SER A 357 10.51 -2.87 -23.97
C SER A 357 11.51 -3.96 -23.59
N ILE A 358 11.67 -4.99 -24.43
CA ILE A 358 12.78 -5.93 -24.36
C ILE A 358 14.09 -5.29 -24.86
N SER A 359 14.03 -4.17 -25.62
CA SER A 359 15.25 -3.55 -26.18
C SER A 359 15.48 -2.07 -25.86
N THR A 360 14.48 -1.23 -25.59
CA THR A 360 14.69 0.21 -25.30
C THR A 360 13.43 0.85 -24.72
N VAL A 361 13.36 1.04 -23.39
CA VAL A 361 12.56 2.11 -22.79
C VAL A 361 13.55 3.18 -22.29
N PRO A 362 13.40 4.46 -22.67
CA PRO A 362 14.35 5.50 -22.29
C PRO A 362 14.34 5.66 -20.77
N ILE A 363 15.51 5.41 -20.20
CA ILE A 363 15.71 5.18 -18.78
C ILE A 363 15.87 6.52 -18.04
N GLY A 364 15.17 7.58 -18.46
CA GLY A 364 15.49 8.97 -18.10
C GLY A 364 15.38 9.32 -16.60
N THR A 365 14.47 8.68 -15.86
CA THR A 365 14.24 9.00 -14.44
C THR A 365 14.82 7.94 -13.50
N THR A 366 14.93 6.69 -13.95
CA THR A 366 15.51 5.59 -13.17
C THR A 366 17.03 5.49 -13.37
N ILE A 367 17.61 5.86 -14.53
CA ILE A 367 19.08 5.98 -14.67
C ILE A 367 19.62 7.11 -13.80
N ARG A 368 18.90 8.22 -13.61
CA ARG A 368 19.40 9.26 -12.70
C ARG A 368 19.54 8.76 -11.25
N LYS A 369 18.69 7.83 -10.81
CA LYS A 369 18.80 7.20 -9.48
C LYS A 369 19.81 6.04 -9.45
N LEU A 370 19.91 5.24 -10.50
CA LEU A 370 20.90 4.15 -10.60
C LEU A 370 22.34 4.65 -10.85
N LYS A 371 22.54 5.74 -11.61
CA LYS A 371 23.86 6.41 -11.76
C LYS A 371 24.34 6.99 -10.43
N MET A 372 23.42 7.47 -9.58
CA MET A 372 23.80 7.88 -8.22
C MET A 372 24.31 6.70 -7.37
N CYS A 373 23.75 5.49 -7.54
CA CYS A 373 24.26 4.29 -6.86
C CYS A 373 25.61 3.80 -7.41
N GLN A 374 25.92 3.99 -8.70
CA GLN A 374 27.24 3.65 -9.24
C GLN A 374 28.33 4.63 -8.75
N ASN A 375 28.03 5.92 -8.65
CA ASN A 375 28.99 6.90 -8.11
C ASN A 375 29.27 6.73 -6.61
N TYR A 376 28.38 6.07 -5.86
CA TYR A 376 28.63 5.73 -4.45
C TYR A 376 29.64 4.59 -4.25
N ASN A 377 29.89 3.76 -5.28
CA ASN A 377 30.94 2.72 -5.21
C ASN A 377 32.36 3.31 -5.32
N GLU A 378 32.53 4.50 -5.87
CA GLU A 378 33.86 5.16 -5.95
C GLU A 378 34.22 5.95 -4.69
N VAL A 379 33.26 6.26 -3.81
CA VAL A 379 33.50 7.05 -2.58
C VAL A 379 33.61 6.16 -1.32
N CYS A 380 33.25 4.88 -1.41
CA CYS A 380 33.37 3.91 -0.31
C CYS A 380 34.25 2.70 -0.64
N SER A 381 35.28 2.91 -1.48
CA SER A 381 36.41 1.97 -1.63
C SER A 381 37.64 2.53 -0.93
#